data_AF-A0A226WPI1-F1
#
_entry.id   AF-A0A226WPI1-F1
#
_cell.length_a   1.000
_cell.length_b   1.000
_cell.length_c   1.000
_cell.angle_alpha   90.00
_cell.angle_beta   90.00
_cell.angle_gamma   90.00
#
_symmetry.space_group_name_H-M   'P 1'
#
loop_
_entity.id
_entity.type
_entity.pdbx_description
1 polymer ?
#
loop_
_entity_poly.entity_id
_entity_poly.type
_entity_poly.pdbx_seq_one_letter_code
_entity_poly.pdbx_strand_id
1 'polypeptide(L)' 'MRPHLQRTGFKAVNDTYGHLSGDHVLVEVAARFRHCVRNSNVAARLAGNEFTVLLTGSGSEEHAVALSR' A
#
# COMPACT_ATOMS: atom_id res chain seq x y z
N MET A 1 22.86 5.91 -24.19
CA MET A 1 23.16 5.95 -22.75
C MET A 1 21.82 5.93 -22.00
N ARG A 2 21.41 4.78 -21.43
CA ARG A 2 20.14 4.65 -20.70
C ARG A 2 20.46 4.54 -19.20
N PRO A 3 20.15 5.54 -18.36
CA PRO A 3 20.37 5.38 -16.93
C PRO A 3 19.25 4.56 -16.31
N HIS A 4 19.68 3.62 -15.51
CA HIS A 4 18.93 2.72 -14.65
C HIS A 4 18.10 3.50 -13.63
N LEU A 5 16.78 3.31 -13.61
CA LEU A 5 16.04 3.45 -12.35
C LEU A 5 14.78 2.60 -12.44
N GLN A 6 14.71 1.56 -11.62
CA GLN A 6 13.44 0.95 -11.24
C GLN A 6 12.67 2.02 -10.48
N ARG A 7 11.96 2.90 -11.19
CA ARG A 7 11.03 3.84 -10.60
C ARG A 7 9.88 2.98 -10.10
N THR A 8 9.88 2.64 -8.81
CA THR A 8 8.75 1.95 -8.18
C THR A 8 7.46 2.69 -8.56
N GLY A 9 6.36 1.96 -8.74
CA GLY A 9 5.13 2.53 -9.30
C GLY A 9 4.65 3.81 -8.57
N PHE A 10 4.91 3.90 -7.26
CA PHE A 10 4.57 5.09 -6.48
C PHE A 10 5.54 6.26 -6.66
N LYS A 11 6.86 6.01 -6.69
CA LYS A 11 7.84 7.07 -7.02
C LYS A 11 7.53 7.66 -8.39
N ALA A 12 7.02 6.84 -9.29
CA ALA A 12 6.62 7.27 -10.61
C ALA A 12 5.48 8.29 -10.61
N VAL A 13 4.50 8.11 -9.74
CA VAL A 13 3.43 9.08 -9.54
C VAL A 13 3.98 10.39 -8.99
N ASN A 14 4.83 10.32 -7.96
CA ASN A 14 5.39 11.53 -7.33
C ASN A 14 6.25 12.34 -8.30
N ASP A 15 7.12 11.68 -9.06
CA ASP A 15 8.03 12.34 -10.00
C ASP A 15 7.27 12.96 -11.19
N THR A 16 6.08 12.43 -11.55
CA THR A 16 5.29 12.92 -12.70
C THR A 16 4.20 13.93 -12.31
N TYR A 17 3.57 13.75 -11.15
CA TYR A 17 2.38 14.53 -10.73
C TYR A 17 2.56 15.26 -9.39
N GLY A 18 3.74 15.18 -8.79
CA GLY A 18 4.06 15.81 -7.51
C GLY A 18 3.57 15.02 -6.29
N HIS A 19 4.10 15.39 -5.13
CA HIS A 19 3.83 14.71 -3.86
C HIS A 19 2.38 14.79 -3.40
N LEU A 20 1.68 15.91 -3.65
CA LEU A 20 0.25 16.04 -3.33
C LEU A 20 -0.57 14.96 -4.03
N SER A 21 -0.28 14.69 -5.31
CA SER A 21 -0.92 13.60 -6.06
C SER A 21 -0.58 12.23 -5.46
N GLY A 22 0.64 12.04 -4.98
CA GLY A 22 1.03 10.86 -4.21
C GLY A 22 0.22 10.68 -2.93
N ASP A 23 -0.02 11.76 -2.18
CA ASP A 23 -0.83 11.74 -0.96
C ASP A 23 -2.28 11.36 -1.26
N HIS A 24 -2.85 11.87 -2.35
CA HIS A 24 -4.17 11.46 -2.81
C HIS A 24 -4.24 9.96 -3.13
N VAL A 25 -3.21 9.40 -3.76
CA VAL A 25 -3.13 7.95 -4.02
C VAL A 25 -3.08 7.16 -2.70
N LEU A 26 -2.31 7.61 -1.71
CA LEU A 26 -2.22 6.93 -0.41
C LEU A 26 -3.56 6.97 0.35
N VAL A 27 -4.28 8.09 0.29
CA VAL A 27 -5.62 8.23 0.87
C VAL A 27 -6.61 7.28 0.20
N GLU A 28 -6.59 7.21 -1.12
CA GLU A 28 -7.47 6.32 -1.90
C GLU A 28 -7.19 4.84 -1.60
N VAL A 29 -5.91 4.44 -1.48
CA VAL A 29 -5.53 3.08 -1.07
C VAL A 29 -6.08 2.76 0.33
N ALA A 30 -5.93 3.68 1.29
CA ALA A 30 -6.46 3.51 2.64
C ALA A 30 -8.00 3.41 2.64
N ALA A 31 -8.69 4.20 1.82
CA ALA A 31 -10.15 4.11 1.65
C ALA A 31 -10.58 2.74 1.11
N ARG A 32 -9.86 2.20 0.12
CA ARG A 32 -10.11 0.85 -0.41
C ARG A 32 -9.91 -0.22 0.64
N PHE A 33 -8.88 -0.11 1.50
CA PHE A 33 -8.72 -1.04 2.61
C PHE A 33 -9.90 -1.01 3.57
N ARG A 34 -10.47 0.16 3.89
CA ARG A 34 -11.67 0.23 4.74
C ARG A 34 -12.87 -0.53 4.17
N HIS A 35 -12.96 -0.67 2.85
CA HIS A 35 -14.04 -1.41 2.20
C HIS A 35 -13.72 -2.90 1.99
N CYS A 36 -12.45 -3.26 1.80
CA CYS A 36 -12.03 -4.63 1.51
C CYS A 36 -11.64 -5.45 2.75
N VAL A 37 -11.21 -4.78 3.83
CA VAL A 37 -10.70 -5.42 5.04
C VAL A 37 -11.84 -5.56 6.04
N ARG A 38 -12.13 -6.81 6.44
CA ARG A 38 -13.16 -7.11 7.46
C ARG A 38 -12.80 -6.44 8.79
N ASN A 39 -13.80 -6.12 9.62
CA ASN A 39 -13.60 -5.48 10.92
C ASN A 39 -12.69 -6.25 11.89
N SER A 40 -12.55 -7.56 11.74
CA SER A 40 -11.64 -8.38 12.54
C SER A 40 -10.17 -8.20 12.11
N ASN A 41 -9.92 -7.77 10.88
CA ASN A 41 -8.58 -7.64 10.30
C ASN A 41 -8.05 -6.22 10.51
N VAL A 42 -6.73 -6.08 10.56
CA VAL A 42 -6.06 -4.79 10.75
C VAL A 42 -5.30 -4.42 9.48
N ALA A 43 -5.56 -3.24 8.93
CA ALA A 43 -4.74 -2.66 7.85
C ALA A 43 -3.85 -1.54 8.41
N ALA A 44 -2.56 -1.58 8.11
CA ALA A 44 -1.59 -0.60 8.57
C ALA A 44 -0.69 -0.12 7.42
N ARG A 45 -0.28 1.15 7.48
CA ARG A 45 0.77 1.71 6.63
C ARG A 45 2.08 1.67 7.42
N LEU A 46 3.09 0.96 6.92
CA LEU A 46 4.35 0.79 7.64
C LEU A 46 5.34 1.91 7.31
N ALA A 47 5.51 2.23 6.02
CA ALA A 47 6.38 3.28 5.54
C ALA A 47 5.94 3.70 4.14
N GLY A 48 6.31 4.90 3.68
CA GLY A 48 6.20 5.29 2.26
C GLY A 48 4.89 4.86 1.58
N ASN A 49 4.98 3.95 0.61
CA ASN A 49 3.85 3.32 -0.08
C ASN A 49 3.60 1.85 0.31
N GLU A 50 4.15 1.41 1.44
CA GLU A 50 4.06 0.05 1.96
C GLU A 50 2.88 -0.06 2.93
N PHE A 51 2.02 -1.04 2.65
CA PHE A 51 0.86 -1.36 3.47
C PHE A 51 0.86 -2.84 3.80
N THR A 52 0.36 -3.17 4.98
CA THR A 52 0.25 -4.54 5.47
C THR A 52 -1.15 -4.76 6.01
N VAL A 53 -1.71 -5.94 5.75
CA VAL A 53 -2.96 -6.38 6.34
C VAL A 53 -2.70 -7.61 7.20
N LEU A 54 -3.09 -7.52 8.47
CA LEU A 54 -3.11 -8.63 9.41
C LEU A 54 -4.52 -9.26 9.39
N LEU A 55 -4.58 -10.53 9.00
CA LEU A 55 -5.82 -11.29 8.92
C LEU A 55 -6.03 -12.04 10.24
N THR A 56 -7.11 -11.74 10.96
CA THR A 56 -7.49 -12.46 12.19
C THR A 56 -8.74 -13.30 11.96
N GLY A 57 -8.75 -14.53 12.47
CA GLY A 57 -9.92 -15.43 12.41
C GLY A 57 -9.97 -16.42 11.23
N SER A 58 -8.87 -16.61 10.50
CA SER A 58 -8.74 -17.75 9.55
C SER A 58 -8.19 -18.94 10.33
N GLY A 59 -8.89 -20.09 10.33
CA GLY A 59 -8.54 -21.28 11.14
C GLY A 59 -7.23 -22.01 10.81
N SER A 60 -6.22 -21.35 10.24
CA SER A 60 -4.86 -21.87 10.14
C SER A 60 -3.89 -20.71 9.87
N GLU A 61 -2.90 -20.55 10.76
CA GLU A 61 -1.73 -19.66 10.70
C GLU A 61 -2.00 -18.17 10.34
N GLU A 62 -1.63 -17.29 11.26
CA GLU A 62 -1.67 -15.83 11.10
C GLU A 62 -0.85 -15.38 9.89
N HIS A 63 -1.51 -15.22 8.75
CA HIS A 63 -0.90 -14.69 7.54
C HIS A 63 -0.96 -13.16 7.53
N ALA A 64 0.18 -12.53 7.77
CA ALA A 64 0.38 -11.12 7.43
C ALA A 64 0.72 -11.01 5.94
N VAL A 65 -0.09 -10.28 5.17
CA VAL A 65 0.19 -10.02 3.75
C VAL A 65 0.74 -8.62 3.61
N ALA A 66 2.01 -8.51 3.18
CA ALA A 66 2.61 -7.26 2.75
C ALA A 66 2.16 -6.95 1.32
N LEU A 67 1.56 -5.79 1.12
CA LEU A 67 1.14 -5.29 -0.19
C LEU A 67 2.13 -4.22 -0.65
N SER A 68 3.14 -4.66 -1.40
CA SER A 68 4.07 -3.80 -2.12
C SER A 68 4.04 -4.16 -3.61
N ARG A 69 3.88 -3.16 -4.49
CA ARG A 69 4.05 -3.29 -5.95
C ARG A 69 5.27 -2.50 -6.40
#